data_AF-A0AA88TYP6-F1
#
_entry.id   AF-A0AA88TYP6-F1
#
_cell.length_a   1.000
_cell.length_b   1.000
_cell.length_c   1.000
_cell.angle_alpha   90.00
_cell.angle_beta   90.00
_cell.angle_gamma   90.00
#
_symmetry.space_group_name_H-M   'P 1'
#
loop_
_entity.id
_entity.type
_entity.pdbx_description
1 polymer ?
#
loop_
_entity_poly.entity_id
_entity_poly.type
_entity_poly.pdbx_seq_one_letter_code
_entity_poly.pdbx_strand_id
1 'polypeptide(L)' 'MPEPAKSAPKKGSKKAVTKTTGKGGKKRKRSRKESYAIYVYKVLKQVHPDTGISSKAMGIMNSFVNDIFERIAGNPG' A
#
# COMPACT_ATOMS: atom_id res chain seq x y z
N MET A 1 8.72 21.96 -58.44
CA MET A 1 9.23 20.66 -57.93
C MET A 1 10.68 20.85 -57.56
N PRO A 2 11.03 20.60 -56.30
CA PRO A 2 11.97 19.50 -56.03
C PRO A 2 11.59 18.63 -54.81
N GLU A 3 11.76 17.32 -54.95
CA GLU A 3 12.12 16.38 -53.87
C GLU A 3 13.68 16.28 -53.76
N PRO A 4 14.29 15.40 -52.95
CA PRO A 4 14.31 15.30 -51.48
C PRO A 4 15.77 15.22 -50.93
N ALA A 5 16.00 15.38 -49.61
CA ALA A 5 17.30 15.07 -49.01
C ALA A 5 17.19 14.44 -47.60
N LYS A 6 17.35 13.10 -47.59
CA LYS A 6 17.93 12.20 -46.58
C LYS A 6 18.17 12.74 -45.15
N SER A 7 17.52 12.13 -44.16
CA SER A 7 17.93 12.18 -42.75
C SER A 7 18.57 10.86 -42.30
N ALA A 8 19.81 10.96 -41.83
CA ALA A 8 20.67 9.89 -41.31
C ALA A 8 20.33 9.50 -39.85
N PRO A 9 20.76 8.33 -39.34
CA PRO A 9 20.29 7.78 -38.07
C PRO A 9 21.07 8.37 -36.88
N LYS A 10 20.40 9.01 -35.92
CA LYS A 10 21.02 9.47 -34.66
C LYS A 10 20.75 8.51 -33.50
N LYS A 11 21.67 7.56 -33.38
CA LYS A 11 22.44 7.17 -32.17
C LYS A 11 21.75 7.42 -30.81
N GLY A 12 21.45 6.31 -30.13
CA GLY A 12 20.81 6.24 -28.83
C GLY A 12 21.41 7.15 -27.77
N SER A 13 20.54 7.96 -27.18
CA SER A 13 20.83 8.84 -26.06
C SER A 13 21.05 8.01 -24.79
N LYS A 14 22.24 8.19 -24.22
CA LYS A 14 22.72 7.64 -22.96
C LYS A 14 21.68 7.77 -21.85
N LYS A 15 21.48 6.68 -21.09
CA LYS A 15 20.74 6.67 -19.81
C LYS A 15 21.31 7.75 -18.88
N ALA A 16 20.60 8.85 -18.73
CA ALA A 16 20.80 9.78 -17.64
C ALA A 16 20.21 9.13 -16.38
N VAL A 17 21.07 8.68 -15.48
CA VAL A 17 20.66 8.37 -14.10
C VAL A 17 20.21 9.69 -13.49
N THR A 18 18.90 9.90 -13.43
CA THR A 18 18.30 10.98 -12.66
C THR A 18 18.63 10.72 -11.19
N LYS A 19 19.66 11.40 -10.70
CA LYS A 19 19.95 11.52 -9.27
C LYS A 19 18.75 12.24 -8.65
N THR A 20 17.80 11.49 -8.10
CA THR A 20 16.66 12.06 -7.39
C THR A 20 17.15 12.72 -6.10
N THR A 21 17.39 14.02 -6.16
CA THR A 21 17.35 14.89 -4.99
C THR A 21 15.90 15.02 -4.53
N GLY A 22 15.66 14.79 -3.23
CA GLY A 22 14.43 15.20 -2.56
C GLY A 22 13.52 14.08 -2.05
N LYS A 23 13.76 13.63 -0.82
CA LYS A 23 12.71 13.61 0.22
C LYS A 23 13.38 13.47 1.58
N GLY A 24 13.61 14.63 2.20
CA GLY A 24 13.89 14.71 3.63
C GLY A 24 12.80 14.00 4.43
N GLY A 25 13.19 13.47 5.59
CA GLY A 25 12.25 13.12 6.65
C GLY A 25 11.43 11.85 6.43
N LYS A 26 12.02 10.75 5.97
CA LYS A 26 11.40 9.43 6.20
C LYS A 26 11.59 9.08 7.68
N LYS A 27 10.73 9.65 8.54
CA LYS A 27 10.48 9.11 9.89
C LYS A 27 10.36 7.60 9.73
N ARG A 28 11.25 6.88 10.43
CA ARG A 28 11.36 5.42 10.43
C ARG A 28 10.01 4.79 10.16
N LYS A 29 9.91 4.01 9.07
CA LYS A 29 8.74 3.18 8.76
C LYS A 29 8.47 2.38 10.04
N ARG A 30 7.47 2.81 10.84
CA ARG A 30 7.07 2.10 12.05
C ARG A 30 6.72 0.70 11.55
N SER A 31 7.43 -0.31 12.06
CA SER A 31 7.16 -1.71 11.69
C SER A 31 5.65 -1.91 11.67
N ARG A 32 5.13 -2.44 10.56
CA ARG A 32 3.68 -2.59 10.37
C ARG A 32 3.19 -3.43 11.53
N LYS A 33 2.44 -2.81 12.45
CA LYS A 33 1.83 -3.56 13.55
C LYS A 33 0.95 -4.63 12.91
N GLU A 34 1.25 -5.90 13.18
CA GLU A 34 0.40 -6.99 12.74
C GLU A 34 -1.00 -6.72 13.28
N SER A 35 -1.95 -6.58 12.37
CA SER A 35 -3.32 -6.20 12.67
C SER A 35 -4.24 -6.78 11.60
N TYR A 36 -5.47 -7.06 11.99
CA TYR A 36 -6.51 -7.57 11.09
C TYR A 36 -7.10 -6.50 10.18
N ALA A 37 -6.38 -5.39 10.00
CA ALA A 37 -6.96 -4.19 9.43
C ALA A 37 -7.40 -4.36 7.98
N ILE A 38 -6.63 -5.15 7.23
CA ILE A 38 -6.95 -5.50 5.85
C ILE A 38 -8.34 -6.15 5.77
N TYR A 39 -8.65 -7.07 6.68
CA TYR A 39 -9.89 -7.84 6.64
C TYR A 39 -11.09 -7.02 7.07
N VAL A 40 -10.95 -6.22 8.14
CA VAL A 40 -12.01 -5.33 8.59
C VAL A 40 -12.37 -4.31 7.49
N TYR A 41 -11.39 -3.73 6.80
CA TYR A 41 -11.67 -2.84 5.67
C TYR A 41 -12.31 -3.55 4.49
N LYS A 42 -11.85 -4.76 4.14
CA LYS A 42 -12.44 -5.55 3.04
C LYS A 42 -13.91 -5.86 3.30
N VAL A 43 -14.24 -6.38 4.48
CA VAL A 43 -15.62 -6.73 4.83
C VAL A 43 -16.46 -5.46 4.93
N LEU A 44 -15.96 -4.41 5.60
CA LEU A 44 -16.70 -3.16 5.73
C LEU A 44 -17.09 -2.57 4.36
N LYS A 45 -16.18 -2.59 3.38
CA LYS A 45 -16.49 -2.08 2.04
C LYS A 45 -17.41 -3.00 1.22
N GLN A 46 -17.42 -4.29 1.52
CA GLN A 46 -18.37 -5.22 0.91
C GLN A 46 -19.81 -4.98 1.39
N VAL A 47 -20.00 -4.64 2.68
CA VAL A 47 -21.34 -4.44 3.26
C VAL A 47 -21.78 -2.97 3.27
N HIS A 48 -20.84 -2.04 3.41
CA HIS A 48 -21.07 -0.59 3.53
C HIS A 48 -20.00 0.19 2.74
N PRO A 49 -20.14 0.32 1.41
CA PRO A 49 -19.14 0.95 0.55
C PRO A 49 -18.88 2.42 0.89
N ASP A 50 -19.88 3.14 1.40
CA ASP A 50 -19.78 4.58 1.70
C ASP A 50 -19.41 4.89 3.15
N THR A 51 -19.37 3.87 4.01
CA THR A 51 -19.01 4.02 5.42
C THR A 51 -17.50 3.86 5.63
N GLY A 52 -16.97 4.63 6.59
CA GLY A 52 -15.60 4.53 7.07
C GLY A 52 -15.54 4.12 8.53
N ILE A 53 -14.38 3.63 8.98
CA ILE A 53 -14.14 3.26 10.37
C ILE A 53 -13.02 4.13 10.97
N SER A 54 -13.24 4.62 12.19
CA SER A 54 -12.24 5.41 12.91
C SER A 54 -11.08 4.54 13.40
N SER A 55 -9.92 5.14 13.64
CA SER A 55 -8.75 4.42 14.18
C SER A 55 -9.00 3.81 15.56
N LYS A 56 -9.84 4.43 16.38
CA LYS A 56 -10.27 3.90 17.69
C LYS A 56 -11.11 2.63 17.52
N ALA A 57 -12.14 2.69 16.66
CA ALA A 57 -12.97 1.54 16.36
C ALA A 57 -12.15 0.40 15.73
N MET A 58 -11.19 0.75 14.87
CA MET A 58 -10.23 -0.18 14.30
C MET A 58 -9.44 -0.95 15.37
N GLY A 59 -8.97 -0.25 16.40
CA GLY A 59 -8.26 -0.86 17.53
C GLY A 59 -9.13 -1.83 18.32
N ILE A 60 -10.39 -1.46 18.57
CA ILE A 60 -11.35 -2.31 19.27
C ILE A 60 -11.63 -3.60 18.46
N MET A 61 -11.86 -3.47 17.15
CA MET A 61 -12.06 -4.62 16.26
C MET A 61 -10.86 -5.57 16.28
N ASN A 62 -9.63 -5.02 16.30
CA ASN A 62 -8.42 -5.83 16.34
C ASN A 62 -8.32 -6.64 17.64
N SER A 63 -8.68 -6.05 18.79
CA SER A 63 -8.69 -6.76 20.07
C SER A 63 -9.78 -7.82 20.11
N PHE A 64 -10.97 -7.55 19.55
CA PHE A 64 -12.07 -8.50 19.52
C PHE A 64 -11.72 -9.76 18.72
N VAL A 65 -11.06 -9.60 17.57
CA VAL A 65 -10.59 -10.74 16.76
C VAL A 65 -9.54 -11.56 17.53
N ASN A 66 -8.63 -10.91 18.26
CA ASN A 66 -7.65 -11.63 19.08
C ASN A 66 -8.30 -12.43 20.23
N ASP A 67 -9.26 -11.86 20.96
CA ASP A 67 -9.96 -12.57 22.05
C ASP A 67 -10.66 -13.84 21.51
N ILE A 68 -11.35 -13.73 20.37
CA ILE A 68 -11.96 -14.90 19.72
C ILE A 68 -10.89 -15.92 19.31
N PHE A 69 -9.80 -15.46 18.70
CA PHE A 69 -8.73 -16.34 18.25
C PHE A 69 -8.08 -17.10 19.41
N GLU A 70 -7.80 -16.40 20.53
CA GLU A 70 -7.25 -16.99 21.75
C GLU A 70 -8.21 -18.01 22.38
N ARG A 71 -9.52 -17.74 22.40
CA ARG A 71 -10.51 -18.73 22.88
C ARG A 71 -10.57 -19.98 22.00
N ILE A 72 -10.41 -19.82 20.69
CA ILE A 72 -10.38 -20.96 19.76
C ILE A 72 -9.08 -21.74 19.92
N ALA A 73 -7.94 -21.05 19.96
CA ALA A 73 -6.62 -21.68 20.05
C ALA A 73 -6.33 -22.28 21.44
N GLY A 74 -6.86 -21.67 22.50
CA GLY A 74 -6.76 -22.13 23.88
C GLY A 74 -7.72 -23.27 24.22
N ASN A 75 -8.60 -23.65 23.29
CA ASN A 75 -9.44 -24.83 23.41
C ASN A 75 -8.87 -25.93 22.49
N PRO A 76 -7.80 -26.64 22.90
CA PRO A 76 -7.41 -27.85 22.20
C PRO A 76 -8.53 -28.87 22.41
N GLY A 77 -9.10 -29.37 21.32
CA GLY A 77 -9.86 -30.61 21.37
C GLY A 77 -9.00 -31.76 21.86
#